data_AF-A0A646HPM5-F1
#
_entry.id   AF-A0A646HPM5-F1
#
_cell.length_a   1.000
_cell.length_b   1.000
_cell.length_c   1.000
_cell.angle_alpha   90.00
_cell.angle_beta   90.00
_cell.angle_gamma   90.00
#
_symmetry.space_group_name_H-M   'P 1'
#
loop_
_entity.id
_entity.type
_entity.pdbx_description
1 polymer ?
#
loop_
_entity_poly.entity_id
_entity_poly.type
_entity_poly.pdbx_seq_one_letter_code
_entity_poly.pdbx_strand_id
1 'polypeptide(L)'
;MSGAKNVIDMRPSKGFSPSQGNEHLRRLDDCERAQKARWNYDPSREHLNFEVGKGGVVTEVNKFKTINQRIQENLDLRGIVNPNKKYIDQGLDPKYRTVANFILGGNREVMRKLAFGNQNVDWEHGADNSDLKRMPEIEAWAKDAYAFMCKKYGEQNIAAFVVHLDEANPHVHCTVLPLTEKNRFSFIKTFMGGVDCRDALSKYMENLHTEYADEVGLKYGMERGDSIKETGAVHRTTEEYRRKLWKDAQEKEEEMRENTRTIEQQNSTITNQRGIIASLSREIKHSAARLKALATMIKNLETHKADLEYEVEKLNKDLTTGKISKEDADRKLSQINAEIKKTEEKILDKAGKLKIAESKLHDAERRKAELEAKAHEAEEKRSSEEQKTALAIEKTARAEDRYQEIRAKYKEVAPAVNVQVIHEMETLGYHSAAFDMKNRLSKYNALKDSLSFEQREFLDKMVDDIFDGSVIVSMAENAASICSIAASLYLGYLDNATRISQSSGGGGGPGTGWGKRDDEDDFAFRRRCFGMAMKMMRPGHQQRRKR
;
A
#
# COMPACT_ATOMS: atom_id res chain seq x y z
N MET A 1 -12.11 10.51 -15.42
CA MET A 1 -10.89 9.79 -15.85
C MET A 1 -9.84 10.86 -16.12
N SER A 2 -8.69 10.83 -15.45
CA SER A 2 -7.61 11.80 -15.75
C SER A 2 -7.04 11.51 -17.14
N GLY A 3 -6.80 12.54 -17.94
CA GLY A 3 -6.20 12.40 -19.28
C GLY A 3 -4.81 11.74 -19.24
N ALA A 4 -4.35 11.23 -20.38
CA ALA A 4 -3.00 10.69 -20.50
C ALA A 4 -1.97 11.81 -20.35
N LYS A 5 -1.12 11.71 -19.32
CA LYS A 5 -0.14 12.76 -18.99
C LYS A 5 1.25 12.45 -19.56
N ASN A 6 1.99 13.48 -19.97
CA ASN A 6 3.40 13.38 -20.30
C ASN A 6 4.27 13.42 -19.02
N VAL A 7 5.52 12.96 -19.14
CA VAL A 7 6.52 13.05 -18.08
C VAL A 7 7.84 13.57 -18.64
N ILE A 8 8.37 14.61 -18.00
CA ILE A 8 9.76 15.05 -18.09
C ILE A 8 10.23 15.37 -16.67
N ASP A 9 11.30 14.73 -16.21
CA ASP A 9 11.90 15.00 -14.91
C ASP A 9 13.40 15.20 -15.07
N MET A 10 14.00 16.04 -14.21
CA MET A 10 15.43 16.35 -14.24
C MET A 10 16.05 16.09 -12.87
N ARG A 11 17.06 15.24 -12.85
CA ARG A 11 17.91 15.01 -11.68
C ARG A 11 19.32 15.57 -11.90
N PRO A 12 19.68 16.68 -11.24
CA PRO A 12 21.04 17.18 -11.27
C PRO A 12 22.00 16.29 -10.49
N SER A 13 23.20 16.07 -11.02
CA SER A 13 24.26 15.32 -10.37
C SER A 13 25.61 16.02 -10.50
N LYS A 14 26.50 15.72 -9.56
CA LYS A 14 27.87 16.25 -9.51
C LYS A 14 28.88 15.45 -10.35
N GLY A 15 28.38 14.42 -11.02
CA GLY A 15 29.13 13.53 -11.88
C GLY A 15 28.21 12.43 -12.39
N PHE A 16 28.75 11.55 -13.21
CA PHE A 16 28.03 10.39 -13.71
C PHE A 16 28.72 9.14 -13.17
N SER A 17 28.00 8.28 -12.43
CA SER A 17 28.63 7.08 -11.88
C SER A 17 28.69 5.97 -12.94
N PRO A 18 29.75 5.12 -12.92
CA PRO A 18 29.80 3.94 -13.79
C PRO A 18 28.57 3.03 -13.61
N SER A 19 28.03 2.93 -12.39
CA SER A 19 26.83 2.15 -12.11
C SER A 19 25.58 2.68 -12.83
N GLN A 20 25.39 4.00 -12.88
CA GLN A 20 24.31 4.62 -13.64
C GLN A 20 24.48 4.37 -15.14
N GLY A 21 25.71 4.48 -15.65
CA GLY A 21 26.00 4.20 -17.06
C GLY A 21 25.75 2.76 -17.46
N ASN A 22 26.09 1.83 -16.58
CA ASN A 22 25.86 0.42 -16.82
C ASN A 22 24.36 0.08 -16.81
N GLU A 23 23.57 0.75 -15.98
CA GLU A 23 22.12 0.59 -15.96
C GLU A 23 21.49 1.13 -17.25
N HIS A 24 21.84 2.36 -17.65
CA HIS A 24 21.35 2.99 -18.89
C HIS A 24 21.74 2.18 -20.15
N LEU A 25 22.95 1.61 -20.19
CA LEU A 25 23.43 0.88 -21.38
C LEU A 25 23.17 -0.63 -21.31
N ARG A 26 22.55 -1.11 -20.23
CA ARG A 26 22.43 -2.55 -19.92
C ARG A 26 23.76 -3.29 -20.05
N ARG A 27 24.83 -2.67 -19.54
CA ARG A 27 26.17 -3.26 -19.42
C ARG A 27 26.28 -4.00 -18.09
N LEU A 28 25.72 -5.19 -18.07
CA LEU A 28 25.67 -6.04 -16.89
C LEU A 28 26.81 -7.06 -16.94
N ASP A 29 28.05 -6.55 -16.90
CA ASP A 29 29.28 -7.35 -16.88
C ASP A 29 29.46 -8.13 -15.54
N ASP A 30 28.53 -7.97 -14.60
CA ASP A 30 28.57 -8.48 -13.23
C ASP A 30 27.29 -9.30 -12.94
N CYS A 31 27.45 -10.62 -12.80
CA CYS A 31 26.35 -11.60 -12.72
C CYS A 31 25.36 -11.32 -11.56
N GLU A 32 25.83 -10.82 -10.42
CA GLU A 32 24.96 -10.50 -9.27
C GLU A 32 24.11 -9.25 -9.49
N ARG A 33 24.65 -8.23 -10.19
CA ARG A 33 23.91 -7.01 -10.54
C ARG A 33 22.91 -7.26 -11.66
N ALA A 34 23.26 -8.12 -12.62
CA ALA A 34 22.33 -8.63 -13.61
C ALA A 34 21.13 -9.33 -12.96
N GLN A 35 21.38 -10.15 -11.93
CA GLN A 35 20.33 -10.85 -11.18
C GLN A 35 19.40 -9.91 -10.39
N LYS A 36 19.95 -8.89 -9.71
CA LYS A 36 19.16 -7.85 -9.05
C LYS A 36 18.31 -7.02 -10.03
N ALA A 37 18.85 -6.73 -11.20
CA ALA A 37 18.22 -5.87 -12.19
C ALA A 37 17.10 -6.60 -12.97
N ARG A 38 17.18 -7.94 -13.12
CA ARG A 38 16.10 -8.79 -13.68
C ARG A 38 14.72 -8.61 -13.02
N TRP A 39 14.67 -8.13 -11.77
CA TRP A 39 13.39 -7.85 -11.08
C TRP A 39 12.66 -6.61 -11.60
N ASN A 40 13.35 -5.69 -12.27
CA ASN A 40 12.79 -4.40 -12.69
C ASN A 40 12.60 -4.27 -14.21
N TYR A 41 13.30 -5.08 -15.00
CA TYR A 41 13.18 -5.10 -16.46
C TYR A 41 13.19 -6.55 -16.97
N ASP A 42 12.67 -6.73 -18.17
CA ASP A 42 12.53 -8.00 -18.86
C ASP A 42 13.69 -8.19 -19.86
N PRO A 43 14.64 -9.11 -19.60
CA PRO A 43 15.78 -9.33 -20.47
C PRO A 43 15.41 -9.75 -21.90
N SER A 44 14.27 -10.42 -22.09
CA SER A 44 13.81 -10.85 -23.41
C SER A 44 13.38 -9.68 -24.29
N ARG A 45 13.19 -8.47 -23.74
CA ARG A 45 12.85 -7.23 -24.47
C ARG A 45 14.03 -6.28 -24.62
N GLU A 46 15.19 -6.62 -24.07
CA GLU A 46 16.37 -5.74 -24.08
C GLU A 46 16.84 -5.41 -25.50
N HIS A 47 16.69 -6.35 -26.44
CA HIS A 47 17.01 -6.14 -27.87
C HIS A 47 16.17 -5.06 -28.53
N LEU A 48 15.06 -4.66 -27.92
CA LEU A 48 14.19 -3.59 -28.41
C LEU A 48 14.67 -2.20 -27.99
N ASN A 49 15.53 -2.10 -26.98
CA ASN A 49 16.12 -0.85 -26.53
C ASN A 49 16.94 -0.22 -27.67
N PHE A 50 17.02 1.11 -27.68
CA PHE A 50 17.78 1.83 -28.71
C PHE A 50 18.30 3.16 -28.20
N GLU A 51 19.20 3.74 -29.00
CA GLU A 51 19.72 5.07 -28.78
C GLU A 51 19.32 6.00 -29.92
N VAL A 52 19.13 7.28 -29.60
CA VAL A 52 19.03 8.34 -30.60
C VAL A 52 20.33 9.12 -30.59
N GLY A 53 21.13 8.92 -31.62
CA GLY A 53 22.41 9.57 -31.83
C GLY A 53 22.30 10.92 -32.54
N LYS A 54 23.45 11.54 -32.79
CA LYS A 54 23.55 12.82 -33.51
C LYS A 54 22.83 12.75 -34.85
N GLY A 55 22.13 13.83 -35.20
CA GLY A 55 21.27 13.92 -36.37
C GLY A 55 19.92 13.21 -36.22
N GLY A 56 19.56 12.75 -35.01
CA GLY A 56 18.32 11.98 -34.79
C GLY A 56 18.37 10.56 -35.36
N VAL A 57 19.57 10.02 -35.56
CA VAL A 57 19.78 8.67 -36.10
C VAL A 57 19.50 7.65 -35.01
N VAL A 58 18.58 6.72 -35.29
CA VAL A 58 18.27 5.61 -34.38
C VAL A 58 19.28 4.51 -34.60
N THR A 59 19.92 4.07 -33.52
CA THR A 59 20.89 2.96 -33.52
C THR A 59 20.61 2.01 -32.37
N GLU A 60 21.16 0.80 -32.45
CA GLU A 60 21.22 -0.09 -31.28
C GLU A 60 21.99 0.56 -30.13
N VAL A 61 21.73 0.08 -28.91
CA VAL A 61 22.42 0.55 -27.71
C VAL A 61 23.91 0.24 -27.81
N ASN A 62 24.75 1.27 -27.80
CA ASN A 62 26.19 1.13 -27.93
C ASN A 62 26.80 0.78 -26.56
N LYS A 63 26.98 -0.52 -26.34
CA LYS A 63 27.58 -1.06 -25.12
C LYS A 63 29.10 -0.97 -25.08
N PHE A 64 29.77 -0.72 -26.21
CA PHE A 64 31.23 -0.69 -26.29
C PHE A 64 31.82 0.48 -25.51
N LYS A 65 31.20 1.67 -25.61
CA LYS A 65 31.64 2.89 -24.90
C LYS A 65 30.72 3.25 -23.75
N THR A 66 31.28 3.32 -22.54
CA THR A 66 30.57 3.79 -21.35
C THR A 66 30.16 5.27 -21.50
N ILE A 67 29.07 5.67 -20.84
CA ILE A 67 28.65 7.09 -20.84
C ILE A 67 29.75 7.98 -20.24
N ASN A 68 30.48 7.52 -19.24
CA ASN A 68 31.65 8.24 -18.69
C ASN A 68 32.72 8.52 -19.75
N GLN A 69 33.06 7.53 -20.59
CA GLN A 69 34.00 7.72 -21.70
C GLN A 69 33.44 8.69 -22.73
N ARG A 70 32.15 8.58 -23.08
CA ARG A 70 31.49 9.51 -24.03
C ARG A 70 31.53 10.96 -23.52
N ILE A 71 31.30 11.17 -22.22
CA ILE A 71 31.42 12.48 -21.57
C ILE A 71 32.86 12.98 -21.65
N GLN A 72 33.84 12.14 -21.29
CA GLN A 72 35.25 12.53 -21.29
C GLN A 72 35.72 12.91 -22.72
N GLU A 73 35.41 12.09 -23.71
CA GLU A 73 35.71 12.37 -25.13
C GLU A 73 35.07 13.69 -25.59
N ASN A 74 33.81 13.97 -25.20
CA ASN A 74 33.14 15.23 -25.51
C ASN A 74 33.87 16.44 -24.92
N LEU A 75 34.30 16.33 -23.66
CA LEU A 75 35.02 17.39 -22.96
C LEU A 75 36.41 17.62 -23.58
N ASP A 76 37.14 16.55 -23.89
CA ASP A 76 38.47 16.61 -24.48
C ASP A 76 38.45 17.25 -25.88
N LEU A 77 37.48 16.85 -26.73
CA LEU A 77 37.27 17.44 -28.06
C LEU A 77 37.01 18.96 -28.01
N ARG A 78 36.49 19.46 -26.89
CA ARG A 78 36.12 20.87 -26.70
C ARG A 78 37.12 21.62 -25.82
N GLY A 79 38.19 20.96 -25.36
CA GLY A 79 39.18 21.54 -24.44
C GLY A 79 38.61 21.95 -23.08
N ILE A 80 37.58 21.24 -22.59
CA ILE A 80 36.86 21.58 -21.36
C ILE A 80 37.41 20.75 -20.20
N VAL A 81 37.87 21.43 -19.15
CA VAL A 81 38.31 20.75 -17.92
C VAL A 81 37.12 20.55 -16.98
N ASN A 82 36.93 19.32 -16.51
CA ASN A 82 35.93 19.01 -15.49
C ASN A 82 36.29 19.74 -14.17
N PRO A 83 35.44 20.66 -13.67
CA PRO A 83 35.74 21.45 -12.47
C PRO A 83 35.82 20.63 -11.20
N ASN A 84 35.26 19.41 -11.20
CA ASN A 84 35.34 18.48 -10.08
C ASN A 84 36.61 17.63 -10.08
N LYS A 85 37.40 17.61 -11.17
CA LYS A 85 38.60 16.77 -11.29
C LYS A 85 39.57 16.99 -10.12
N LYS A 86 39.85 18.24 -9.77
CA LYS A 86 40.73 18.59 -8.65
C LYS A 86 40.26 18.07 -7.29
N TYR A 87 38.95 17.96 -7.06
CA TYR A 87 38.41 17.41 -5.81
C TYR A 87 38.54 15.89 -5.81
N ILE A 88 38.17 15.26 -6.93
CA ILE A 88 38.25 13.80 -7.11
C ILE A 88 39.71 13.33 -6.95
N ASP A 89 40.67 14.00 -7.59
CA ASP A 89 42.10 13.68 -7.51
C ASP A 89 42.65 13.81 -6.06
N GLN A 90 42.02 14.65 -5.23
CA GLN A 90 42.35 14.85 -3.82
C GLN A 90 41.55 13.92 -2.88
N GLY A 91 40.71 13.02 -3.41
CA GLY A 91 39.83 12.17 -2.63
C GLY A 91 38.69 12.92 -1.93
N LEU A 92 38.38 14.14 -2.39
CA LEU A 92 37.32 15.00 -1.85
C LEU A 92 36.02 14.87 -2.64
N ASP A 93 34.90 15.12 -1.98
CA ASP A 93 33.59 15.12 -2.62
C ASP A 93 33.49 16.19 -3.72
N PRO A 94 32.88 15.85 -4.88
CA PRO A 94 32.67 16.82 -5.94
C PRO A 94 31.74 17.95 -5.46
N LYS A 95 31.92 19.14 -6.01
CA LYS A 95 31.18 20.35 -5.60
C LYS A 95 30.19 20.83 -6.66
N TYR A 96 30.57 20.74 -7.92
CA TYR A 96 29.81 21.34 -9.02
C TYR A 96 28.88 20.32 -9.68
N ARG A 97 27.68 20.75 -10.08
CA ARG A 97 26.78 19.93 -10.90
C ARG A 97 27.27 19.93 -12.34
N THR A 98 27.81 18.80 -12.78
CA THR A 98 28.40 18.63 -14.12
C THR A 98 27.52 17.78 -15.05
N VAL A 99 26.42 17.22 -14.54
CA VAL A 99 25.50 16.40 -15.31
C VAL A 99 24.05 16.66 -14.85
N ALA A 100 23.13 16.68 -15.80
CA ALA A 100 21.69 16.64 -15.54
C ALA A 100 21.10 15.43 -16.28
N ASN A 101 20.54 14.49 -15.53
CA ASN A 101 19.87 13.33 -16.09
C ASN A 101 18.38 13.61 -16.21
N PHE A 102 17.87 13.51 -17.43
CA PHE A 102 16.47 13.65 -17.74
C PHE A 102 15.82 12.29 -17.92
N ILE A 103 14.62 12.14 -17.36
CA ILE A 103 13.74 11.03 -17.66
C ILE A 103 12.58 11.57 -18.49
N LEU A 104 12.41 11.07 -19.71
CA LEU A 104 11.30 11.43 -20.58
C LEU A 104 10.40 10.22 -20.77
N GLY A 105 9.09 10.42 -20.67
CA GLY A 105 8.11 9.37 -20.87
C GLY A 105 6.71 9.93 -20.83
N GLY A 106 5.78 9.10 -20.40
CA GLY A 106 4.39 9.51 -20.27
C GLY A 106 3.51 8.42 -19.72
N ASN A 107 2.22 8.57 -19.99
CA ASN A 107 1.20 7.60 -19.62
C ASN A 107 1.56 6.21 -20.14
N ARG A 108 1.47 5.22 -19.25
CA ARG A 108 1.90 3.84 -19.52
C ARG A 108 1.19 3.22 -20.72
N GLU A 109 -0.11 3.43 -20.87
CA GLU A 109 -0.88 2.82 -21.95
C GLU A 109 -0.50 3.43 -23.30
N VAL A 110 -0.36 4.74 -23.37
CA VAL A 110 0.10 5.45 -24.58
C VAL A 110 1.51 5.00 -24.95
N MET A 111 2.45 5.02 -24.01
CA MET A 111 3.84 4.64 -24.25
C MET A 111 3.97 3.17 -24.71
N ARG A 112 3.22 2.25 -24.11
CA ARG A 112 3.20 0.84 -24.52
C ARG A 112 2.58 0.66 -25.91
N LYS A 113 1.51 1.39 -26.22
CA LYS A 113 0.90 1.37 -27.55
C LYS A 113 1.87 1.89 -28.62
N LEU A 114 2.63 2.94 -28.32
CA LEU A 114 3.67 3.44 -29.23
C LEU A 114 4.81 2.43 -29.40
N ALA A 115 5.20 1.73 -28.35
CA ALA A 115 6.31 0.77 -28.38
C ALA A 115 5.97 -0.57 -29.04
N PHE A 116 4.79 -1.12 -28.76
CA PHE A 116 4.41 -2.49 -29.11
C PHE A 116 3.16 -2.58 -29.99
N GLY A 117 2.42 -1.48 -30.18
CA GLY A 117 1.20 -1.47 -30.99
C GLY A 117 0.12 -2.37 -30.40
N ASN A 118 -0.37 -3.30 -31.22
CA ASN A 118 -1.37 -4.30 -30.84
C ASN A 118 -0.75 -5.67 -30.50
N GLN A 119 0.58 -5.76 -30.40
CA GLN A 119 1.25 -7.02 -30.04
C GLN A 119 0.87 -7.41 -28.60
N ASN A 120 0.67 -8.71 -28.39
CA ASN A 120 0.44 -9.23 -27.05
C ASN A 120 1.77 -9.25 -26.30
N VAL A 121 1.88 -8.42 -25.26
CA VAL A 121 3.06 -8.38 -24.39
C VAL A 121 2.69 -9.06 -23.09
N ASP A 122 3.44 -10.08 -22.74
CA ASP A 122 3.31 -10.72 -21.45
C ASP A 122 4.08 -9.88 -20.42
N TRP A 123 3.35 -9.37 -19.42
CA TRP A 123 3.92 -8.54 -18.36
C TRP A 123 4.24 -9.35 -17.10
N GLU A 124 4.02 -10.66 -17.12
CA GLU A 124 4.41 -11.57 -16.04
C GLU A 124 5.94 -11.61 -15.88
N HIS A 125 6.38 -11.79 -14.63
CA HIS A 125 7.80 -11.80 -14.34
C HIS A 125 8.43 -13.11 -14.84
N GLY A 126 9.46 -13.00 -15.68
CA GLY A 126 10.09 -14.16 -16.30
C GLY A 126 9.41 -14.65 -17.58
N ALA A 127 8.39 -13.93 -18.07
CA ALA A 127 7.82 -14.18 -19.39
C ALA A 127 8.87 -13.96 -20.49
N ASP A 128 8.73 -14.72 -21.57
CA ASP A 128 9.57 -14.59 -22.76
C ASP A 128 8.83 -13.79 -23.83
N ASN A 129 9.33 -12.59 -24.08
CA ASN A 129 8.84 -11.63 -25.07
C ASN A 129 9.85 -11.43 -26.21
N SER A 130 10.74 -12.40 -26.46
CA SER A 130 11.78 -12.32 -27.50
C SER A 130 11.22 -12.08 -28.90
N ASP A 131 9.99 -12.55 -29.17
CA ASP A 131 9.30 -12.41 -30.46
C ASP A 131 8.77 -11.00 -30.74
N LEU A 132 8.73 -10.13 -29.72
CA LEU A 132 8.23 -8.78 -29.88
C LEU A 132 9.11 -7.98 -30.83
N LYS A 133 8.45 -7.08 -31.57
CA LYS A 133 9.12 -6.11 -32.44
C LYS A 133 8.82 -4.70 -31.97
N ARG A 134 9.84 -3.85 -32.02
CA ARG A 134 9.68 -2.42 -31.77
C ARG A 134 8.87 -1.80 -32.92
N MET A 135 7.88 -1.00 -32.57
CA MET A 135 7.06 -0.27 -33.54
C MET A 135 7.69 1.08 -33.94
N PRO A 136 7.51 1.57 -35.17
CA PRO A 136 8.13 2.82 -35.62
C PRO A 136 7.62 4.07 -34.87
N GLU A 137 6.44 4.01 -34.26
CA GLU A 137 5.81 5.11 -33.54
C GLU A 137 6.61 5.53 -32.29
N ILE A 138 7.21 4.57 -31.57
CA ILE A 138 8.09 4.92 -30.44
C ILE A 138 9.40 5.55 -30.89
N GLU A 139 9.90 5.20 -32.08
CA GLU A 139 11.08 5.85 -32.65
C GLU A 139 10.76 7.28 -33.08
N ALA A 140 9.58 7.51 -33.66
CA ALA A 140 9.11 8.85 -34.02
C ALA A 140 8.99 9.73 -32.76
N TRP A 141 8.38 9.20 -31.70
CA TRP A 141 8.30 9.89 -30.40
C TRP A 141 9.69 10.18 -29.83
N ALA A 142 10.60 9.21 -29.85
CA ALA A 142 11.96 9.38 -29.33
C ALA A 142 12.74 10.43 -30.14
N LYS A 143 12.55 10.50 -31.47
CA LYS A 143 13.15 11.53 -32.33
C LYS A 143 12.59 12.93 -32.03
N ASP A 144 11.28 13.06 -31.84
CA ASP A 144 10.66 14.33 -31.43
C ASP A 144 11.18 14.79 -30.06
N ALA A 145 11.26 13.86 -29.09
CA ALA A 145 11.81 14.13 -27.77
C ALA A 145 13.30 14.50 -27.82
N TYR A 146 14.09 13.82 -28.66
CA TYR A 146 15.49 14.14 -28.89
C TYR A 146 15.67 15.53 -29.51
N ALA A 147 14.86 15.87 -30.53
CA ALA A 147 14.88 17.16 -31.18
C ALA A 147 14.54 18.29 -30.20
N PHE A 148 13.55 18.08 -29.32
CA PHE A 148 13.22 19.01 -28.24
C PHE A 148 14.42 19.24 -27.30
N MET A 149 15.06 18.16 -26.83
CA MET A 149 16.24 18.27 -25.97
C MET A 149 17.42 18.95 -26.66
N CYS A 150 17.65 18.67 -27.95
CA CYS A 150 18.68 19.33 -28.76
C CYS A 150 18.43 20.82 -28.93
N LYS A 151 17.17 21.20 -29.22
CA LYS A 151 16.76 22.61 -29.33
C LYS A 151 16.99 23.38 -28.03
N LYS A 152 16.76 22.75 -26.88
CA LYS A 152 16.92 23.38 -25.56
C LYS A 152 18.36 23.45 -25.08
N TYR A 153 19.12 22.37 -25.24
CA TYR A 153 20.43 22.23 -24.58
C TYR A 153 21.62 22.18 -25.54
N GLY A 154 21.37 22.09 -26.85
CA GLY A 154 22.38 21.85 -27.86
C GLY A 154 22.72 20.37 -27.98
N GLU A 155 22.70 19.85 -29.21
CA GLU A 155 22.99 18.44 -29.50
C GLU A 155 24.37 18.00 -28.98
N GLN A 156 25.37 18.89 -29.06
CA GLN A 156 26.72 18.66 -28.57
C GLN A 156 26.82 18.49 -27.05
N ASN A 157 25.78 18.90 -26.30
CA ASN A 157 25.74 18.78 -24.84
C ASN A 157 24.98 17.52 -24.38
N ILE A 158 24.37 16.76 -25.30
CA ILE A 158 23.73 15.48 -24.98
C ILE A 158 24.80 14.39 -25.07
N ALA A 159 25.14 13.78 -23.93
CA ALA A 159 26.15 12.72 -23.83
C ALA A 159 25.57 11.33 -24.14
N ALA A 160 24.30 11.11 -23.81
CA ALA A 160 23.57 9.88 -24.09
C ALA A 160 22.07 10.15 -24.16
N PHE A 161 21.37 9.43 -25.04
CA PHE A 161 19.92 9.42 -25.14
C PHE A 161 19.49 7.98 -25.42
N VAL A 162 19.15 7.25 -24.36
CA VAL A 162 18.85 5.81 -24.41
C VAL A 162 17.38 5.60 -24.10
N VAL A 163 16.70 4.81 -24.93
CA VAL A 163 15.29 4.46 -24.79
C VAL A 163 15.20 3.03 -24.26
N HIS A 164 14.59 2.89 -23.08
CA HIS A 164 14.30 1.61 -22.44
C HIS A 164 12.87 1.18 -22.79
N LEU A 165 12.74 0.04 -23.45
CA LEU A 165 11.47 -0.65 -23.72
C LEU A 165 11.32 -1.93 -22.89
N ASP A 166 12.37 -2.35 -22.19
CA ASP A 166 12.44 -3.56 -21.38
C ASP A 166 11.85 -3.42 -19.98
N GLU A 167 11.48 -2.22 -19.55
CA GLU A 167 10.84 -1.97 -18.25
C GLU A 167 9.31 -1.98 -18.34
N ALA A 168 8.65 -1.73 -17.20
CA ALA A 168 7.19 -1.66 -17.13
C ALA A 168 6.59 -0.47 -17.91
N ASN A 169 7.32 0.64 -18.00
CA ASN A 169 6.91 1.82 -18.76
C ASN A 169 8.04 2.21 -19.73
N PRO A 170 7.79 2.26 -21.05
CA PRO A 170 8.77 2.79 -21.99
C PRO A 170 9.16 4.23 -21.64
N HIS A 171 10.47 4.50 -21.55
CA HIS A 171 10.99 5.82 -21.19
C HIS A 171 12.41 6.04 -21.71
N VAL A 172 12.87 7.27 -21.63
CA VAL A 172 14.20 7.71 -22.06
C VAL A 172 15.03 8.12 -20.87
N HIS A 173 16.28 7.70 -20.86
CA HIS A 173 17.36 8.30 -20.10
C HIS A 173 18.16 9.25 -20.99
N CYS A 174 18.06 10.56 -20.75
CA CYS A 174 18.82 11.57 -21.46
C CYS A 174 19.84 12.24 -20.54
N THR A 175 21.13 12.06 -20.83
CA THR A 175 22.23 12.63 -20.04
C THR A 175 22.71 13.91 -20.70
N VAL A 176 22.47 15.05 -20.04
CA VAL A 176 22.82 16.40 -20.52
C VAL A 176 23.97 16.99 -19.71
N LEU A 177 24.94 17.58 -20.40
CA LEU A 177 26.03 18.35 -19.80
C LEU A 177 25.63 19.84 -19.75
N PRO A 178 25.59 20.48 -18.56
CA PRO A 178 25.23 21.89 -18.42
C PRO A 178 26.36 22.80 -18.85
N LEU A 179 26.65 22.82 -20.15
CA LEU A 179 27.71 23.59 -20.77
C LEU A 179 27.12 24.80 -21.50
N THR A 180 27.63 25.97 -21.14
CA THR A 180 27.30 27.23 -21.79
C THR A 180 27.91 27.32 -23.20
N GLU A 181 27.46 28.28 -24.00
CA GLU A 181 28.05 28.60 -25.32
C GLU A 181 29.56 28.84 -25.28
N LYS A 182 30.08 29.31 -24.14
CA LYS A 182 31.51 29.53 -23.90
C LYS A 182 32.24 28.28 -23.41
N ASN A 183 31.65 27.08 -23.57
CA ASN A 183 32.22 25.80 -23.16
C ASN A 183 32.61 25.74 -21.66
N ARG A 184 31.82 26.41 -20.81
CA ARG A 184 31.99 26.35 -19.35
C ARG A 184 30.79 25.69 -18.68
N PHE A 185 31.06 24.85 -17.67
CA PHE A 185 30.04 24.27 -16.81
C PHE A 185 29.31 25.35 -16.02
N SER A 186 27.98 25.43 -16.19
CA SER A 186 27.13 26.28 -15.37
C SER A 186 25.71 25.74 -15.33
N PHE A 187 25.39 25.02 -14.25
CA PHE A 187 24.03 24.54 -13.99
C PHE A 187 23.04 25.70 -13.85
N ILE A 188 23.42 26.74 -13.09
CA ILE A 188 22.57 27.91 -12.80
C ILE A 188 22.25 28.66 -14.09
N LYS A 189 23.24 28.87 -14.98
CA LYS A 189 22.98 29.55 -16.26
C LYS A 189 22.12 28.70 -17.20
N THR A 190 22.31 27.37 -17.19
CA THR A 190 21.62 26.45 -18.11
C THR A 190 20.15 26.21 -17.71
N PHE A 191 19.88 26.01 -16.41
CA PHE A 191 18.55 25.58 -15.94
C PHE A 191 17.87 26.56 -14.98
N MET A 192 18.50 27.69 -14.65
CA MET A 192 17.95 28.67 -13.70
C MET A 192 18.04 30.11 -14.23
N GLY A 193 18.36 30.29 -15.53
CA GLY A 193 18.45 31.60 -16.16
C GLY A 193 19.52 32.52 -15.55
N GLY A 194 20.51 31.97 -14.83
CA GLY A 194 21.56 32.75 -14.17
C GLY A 194 21.21 33.22 -12.74
N VAL A 195 20.02 32.92 -12.23
CA VAL A 195 19.59 33.28 -10.87
C VAL A 195 19.69 32.07 -9.96
N ASP A 196 20.52 32.14 -8.93
CA ASP A 196 20.71 31.05 -7.97
C ASP A 196 19.66 31.09 -6.85
N CYS A 197 18.42 30.75 -7.18
CA CYS A 197 17.35 30.61 -6.20
C CYS A 197 16.45 29.39 -6.48
N ARG A 198 15.86 28.82 -5.42
CA ARG A 198 14.97 27.64 -5.53
C ARG A 198 13.78 27.91 -6.45
N ASP A 199 13.24 29.12 -6.40
CA ASP A 199 12.10 29.53 -7.23
C ASP A 199 12.45 29.59 -8.73
N ALA A 200 13.69 29.93 -9.08
CA ALA A 200 14.13 29.96 -10.48
C ALA A 200 14.12 28.56 -11.09
N LEU A 201 14.60 27.55 -10.36
CA LEU A 201 14.55 26.16 -10.82
C LEU A 201 13.11 25.64 -10.90
N SER A 202 12.26 25.98 -9.92
CA SER A 202 10.83 25.59 -9.94
C SER A 202 10.11 26.18 -11.15
N LYS A 203 10.30 27.47 -11.43
CA LYS A 203 9.72 28.15 -12.60
C LYS A 203 10.24 27.56 -13.91
N TYR A 204 11.54 27.26 -13.97
CA TYR A 204 12.13 26.62 -15.13
C TYR A 204 11.49 25.25 -15.41
N MET A 205 11.35 24.39 -14.39
CA MET A 205 10.71 23.08 -14.54
C MET A 205 9.23 23.21 -14.91
N GLU A 206 8.50 24.16 -14.31
CA GLU A 206 7.10 24.43 -14.66
C GLU A 206 6.94 24.77 -16.16
N ASN A 207 7.81 25.62 -16.69
CA ASN A 207 7.85 25.98 -18.10
C ASN A 207 8.27 24.80 -18.97
N LEU A 208 9.31 24.07 -18.57
CA LEU A 208 9.80 22.89 -19.28
C LEU A 208 8.71 21.83 -19.46
N HIS A 209 7.89 21.59 -18.43
CA HIS A 209 6.78 20.65 -18.50
C HIS A 209 5.70 21.11 -19.49
N THR A 210 5.39 22.41 -19.52
CA THR A 210 4.44 23.00 -20.48
C THR A 210 4.96 22.88 -21.90
N GLU A 211 6.18 23.35 -22.16
CA GLU A 211 6.79 23.33 -23.49
C GLU A 211 6.96 21.91 -24.03
N TYR A 212 7.36 20.96 -23.19
CA TYR A 212 7.49 19.55 -23.60
C TYR A 212 6.12 18.92 -23.91
N ALA A 213 5.07 19.29 -23.17
CA ALA A 213 3.71 18.86 -23.47
C ALA A 213 3.22 19.43 -24.80
N ASP A 214 3.45 20.72 -25.05
CA ASP A 214 2.98 21.40 -26.24
C ASP A 214 3.73 20.96 -27.52
N GLU A 215 5.06 20.85 -27.46
CA GLU A 215 5.89 20.51 -28.63
C GLU A 215 5.93 19.01 -28.95
N VAL A 216 5.83 18.15 -27.93
CA VAL A 216 5.94 16.69 -28.08
C VAL A 216 4.67 15.99 -27.60
N GLY A 217 4.26 16.19 -26.35
CA GLY A 217 3.15 15.45 -25.74
C GLY A 217 1.86 15.42 -26.56
N LEU A 218 1.38 16.59 -27.01
CA LEU A 218 0.11 16.73 -27.73
C LEU A 218 0.07 15.94 -29.04
N LYS A 219 1.20 15.80 -29.74
CA LYS A 219 1.29 14.99 -30.98
C LYS A 219 0.94 13.52 -30.75
N TYR A 220 1.16 13.03 -29.54
CA TYR A 220 0.93 11.65 -29.13
C TYR A 220 -0.26 11.51 -28.18
N GLY A 221 -1.10 12.54 -28.07
CA GLY A 221 -2.29 12.53 -27.21
C GLY A 221 -2.00 12.60 -25.72
N MET A 222 -0.83 13.12 -25.33
CA MET A 222 -0.43 13.31 -23.94
C MET A 222 -0.48 14.79 -23.55
N GLU A 223 -1.21 15.11 -22.49
CA GLU A 223 -1.31 16.46 -21.95
C GLU A 223 -0.28 16.72 -20.83
N ARG A 224 -0.16 17.98 -20.43
CA ARG A 224 0.69 18.40 -19.32
C ARG A 224 0.24 17.75 -18.01
N GLY A 225 1.21 17.30 -17.20
CA GLY A 225 0.96 16.88 -15.82
C GLY A 225 0.42 18.00 -14.94
N ASP A 226 -0.32 17.63 -13.90
CA ASP A 226 -0.93 18.57 -12.96
C ASP A 226 0.15 19.22 -12.08
N SER A 227 -0.10 20.45 -11.64
CA SER A 227 0.90 21.21 -10.88
C SER A 227 1.11 20.60 -9.48
N ILE A 228 2.36 20.53 -9.03
CA ILE A 228 2.69 20.12 -7.65
C ILE A 228 2.07 21.09 -6.63
N LYS A 229 1.92 22.37 -6.99
CA LYS A 229 1.28 23.40 -6.13
C LYS A 229 -0.19 23.11 -5.86
N GLU A 230 -0.87 22.46 -6.81
CA GLU A 230 -2.29 22.11 -6.72
C GLU A 230 -2.50 20.72 -6.12
N THR A 231 -1.64 19.78 -6.48
CA THR A 231 -1.78 18.36 -6.09
C THR A 231 -1.09 18.00 -4.78
N GLY A 232 -0.12 18.80 -4.33
CA GLY A 232 0.74 18.46 -3.18
C GLY A 232 1.61 17.22 -3.41
N ALA A 233 1.78 16.78 -4.67
CA ALA A 233 2.51 15.57 -5.00
C ALA A 233 4.01 15.71 -4.67
N VAL A 234 4.56 14.75 -3.92
CA VAL A 234 5.98 14.69 -3.59
C VAL A 234 6.61 13.54 -4.37
N HIS A 235 7.79 13.79 -4.96
CA HIS A 235 8.57 12.76 -5.61
C HIS A 235 8.90 11.63 -4.63
N ARG A 236 8.73 10.39 -5.07
CA ARG A 236 9.06 9.19 -4.29
C ARG A 236 10.03 8.34 -5.07
N THR A 237 10.97 7.72 -4.36
CA THR A 237 11.79 6.67 -4.96
C THR A 237 10.92 5.45 -5.33
N THR A 238 11.38 4.62 -6.26
CA THR A 238 10.66 3.40 -6.67
C THR A 238 10.38 2.49 -5.47
N GLU A 239 11.31 2.41 -4.51
CA GLU A 239 11.19 1.62 -3.29
C GLU A 239 10.16 2.20 -2.32
N GLU A 240 10.16 3.53 -2.11
CA GLU A 240 9.16 4.21 -1.28
C GLU A 240 7.75 4.05 -1.84
N TYR A 241 7.59 4.15 -3.17
CA TYR A 241 6.31 3.95 -3.82
C TYR A 241 5.81 2.51 -3.62
N ARG A 242 6.69 1.51 -3.76
CA ARG A 242 6.37 0.09 -3.47
C ARG A 242 5.98 -0.13 -2.01
N ARG A 243 6.72 0.45 -1.07
CA ARG A 243 6.41 0.36 0.37
C ARG A 243 5.05 0.98 0.71
N LYS A 244 4.73 2.12 0.11
CA LYS A 244 3.41 2.75 0.29
C LYS A 244 2.30 1.86 -0.26
N LEU A 245 2.44 1.35 -1.49
CA LEU A 245 1.45 0.44 -2.07
C LEU A 245 1.19 -0.78 -1.17
N TRP A 246 2.24 -1.31 -0.54
CA TRP A 246 2.11 -2.42 0.40
C TRP A 246 1.31 -2.03 1.65
N LYS A 247 1.61 -0.87 2.24
CA LYS A 247 0.88 -0.35 3.40
C LYS A 247 -0.59 -0.06 3.06
N ASP A 248 -0.85 0.62 1.95
CA ASP A 248 -2.20 0.96 1.49
C ASP A 248 -3.03 -0.32 1.25
N ALA A 249 -2.39 -1.40 0.78
CA ALA A 249 -3.07 -2.67 0.56
C ALA A 249 -3.32 -3.46 1.86
N GLN A 250 -2.40 -3.41 2.84
CA GLN A 250 -2.66 -3.96 4.18
C GLN A 250 -3.81 -3.24 4.88
N GLU A 251 -3.86 -1.91 4.80
CA GLU A 251 -4.94 -1.11 5.39
C GLU A 251 -6.30 -1.48 4.77
N LYS A 252 -6.35 -1.69 3.46
CA LYS A 252 -7.58 -2.14 2.77
C LYS A 252 -7.97 -3.58 3.09
N GLU A 253 -7.01 -4.48 3.26
CA GLU A 253 -7.26 -5.88 3.65
C GLU A 253 -7.90 -5.93 5.05
N GLU A 254 -7.42 -5.10 5.99
CA GLU A 254 -8.01 -5.01 7.34
C GLU A 254 -9.41 -4.37 7.32
N GLU A 255 -9.62 -3.32 6.51
CA GLU A 255 -10.96 -2.71 6.33
C GLU A 255 -11.97 -3.74 5.78
N MET A 256 -11.58 -4.54 4.78
CA MET A 256 -12.43 -5.60 4.24
C MET A 256 -12.75 -6.67 5.30
N ARG A 257 -11.77 -7.00 6.15
CA ARG A 257 -11.95 -7.97 7.23
C ARG A 257 -12.93 -7.49 8.30
N GLU A 258 -12.85 -6.21 8.71
CA GLU A 258 -13.82 -5.60 9.63
C GLU A 258 -15.23 -5.58 9.05
N ASN A 259 -15.38 -5.18 7.78
CA ASN A 259 -16.67 -5.17 7.10
C ASN A 259 -17.28 -6.58 7.04
N THR A 260 -16.47 -7.59 6.72
CA THR A 260 -16.91 -8.99 6.67
C THR A 260 -17.42 -9.48 8.03
N ARG A 261 -16.72 -9.17 9.12
CA ARG A 261 -17.16 -9.51 10.49
C ARG A 261 -18.49 -8.85 10.84
N THR A 262 -18.68 -7.59 10.46
CA THR A 262 -19.93 -6.85 10.73
C THR A 262 -21.12 -7.50 10.00
N ILE A 263 -20.93 -7.88 8.73
CA ILE A 263 -21.95 -8.58 7.92
C ILE A 263 -22.31 -9.94 8.54
N GLU A 264 -21.32 -10.72 9.00
CA GLU A 264 -21.56 -11.99 9.69
C GLU A 264 -22.38 -11.81 10.98
N GLN A 265 -22.05 -10.79 11.78
CA GLN A 265 -22.77 -10.49 13.01
C GLN A 265 -24.22 -10.07 12.73
N GLN A 266 -24.46 -9.24 11.72
CA GLN A 266 -25.80 -8.86 11.29
C GLN A 266 -26.60 -10.05 10.77
N ASN A 267 -25.99 -10.95 9.98
CA ASN A 267 -26.63 -12.19 9.50
C ASN A 267 -27.11 -13.07 10.65
N SER A 268 -26.30 -13.21 11.70
CA SER A 268 -26.69 -13.99 12.89
C SER A 268 -27.89 -13.36 13.62
N THR A 269 -27.93 -12.03 13.69
CA THR A 269 -29.01 -11.26 14.32
C THR A 269 -30.32 -11.40 13.53
N ILE A 270 -30.26 -11.24 12.21
CA ILE A 270 -31.42 -11.39 11.31
C ILE A 270 -31.97 -12.82 11.39
N THR A 271 -31.09 -13.82 11.42
CA THR A 271 -31.51 -15.23 11.52
C THR A 271 -32.27 -15.51 12.82
N ASN A 272 -31.77 -14.99 13.95
CA ASN A 272 -32.44 -15.10 15.24
C ASN A 272 -33.80 -14.39 15.25
N GLN A 273 -33.86 -13.16 14.72
CA GLN A 273 -35.11 -12.40 14.63
C GLN A 273 -36.16 -13.11 13.76
N ARG A 274 -35.77 -13.63 12.59
CA ARG A 274 -36.64 -14.43 11.72
C ARG A 274 -37.19 -15.68 12.42
N GLY A 275 -36.37 -16.35 13.22
CA GLY A 275 -36.80 -17.48 14.04
C GLY A 275 -37.89 -17.11 15.06
N ILE A 276 -37.73 -15.97 15.74
CA ILE A 276 -38.71 -15.46 16.71
C ILE A 276 -40.01 -15.07 16.01
N ILE A 277 -39.94 -14.36 14.87
CA ILE A 277 -41.11 -13.96 14.06
C ILE A 277 -41.90 -15.20 13.60
N ALA A 278 -41.22 -16.28 13.21
CA ALA A 278 -41.85 -17.54 12.82
C ALA A 278 -42.57 -18.24 13.99
N SER A 279 -42.05 -18.12 15.21
CA SER A 279 -42.70 -18.62 16.43
C SER A 279 -43.97 -17.80 16.75
N LEU A 280 -43.84 -16.47 16.80
CA LEU A 280 -44.96 -15.55 17.06
C LEU A 280 -46.08 -15.70 16.02
N SER A 281 -45.73 -15.87 14.75
CA SER A 281 -46.73 -16.08 13.68
C SER A 281 -47.55 -17.36 13.88
N ARG A 282 -46.94 -18.43 14.40
CA ARG A 282 -47.66 -19.66 14.77
C ARG A 282 -48.58 -19.42 15.97
N GLU A 283 -48.11 -18.70 16.98
CA GLU A 283 -48.90 -18.38 18.17
C GLU A 283 -50.13 -17.50 17.84
N ILE A 284 -49.95 -16.47 17.00
CA ILE A 284 -51.02 -15.62 16.47
C ILE A 284 -52.07 -16.47 15.75
N LYS A 285 -51.65 -17.39 14.87
CA LYS A 285 -52.57 -18.28 14.15
C LYS A 285 -53.40 -19.16 15.10
N HIS A 286 -52.77 -19.75 16.10
CA HIS A 286 -53.48 -20.57 17.09
C HIS A 286 -54.41 -19.75 17.98
N SER A 287 -54.01 -18.55 18.37
CA SER A 287 -54.83 -17.64 19.17
C SER A 287 -56.04 -17.11 18.40
N ALA A 288 -55.87 -16.73 17.12
CA ALA A 288 -56.97 -16.35 16.23
C ALA A 288 -57.98 -17.48 16.04
N ALA A 289 -57.52 -18.74 15.90
CA ALA A 289 -58.40 -19.90 15.82
C ALA A 289 -59.21 -20.10 17.12
N ARG A 290 -58.58 -19.91 18.29
CA ARG A 290 -59.27 -19.97 19.59
C ARG A 290 -60.32 -18.88 19.74
N LEU A 291 -60.03 -17.65 19.30
CA LEU A 291 -61.00 -16.55 19.31
C LEU A 291 -62.23 -16.89 18.46
N LYS A 292 -62.03 -17.38 17.25
CA LYS A 292 -63.12 -17.81 16.37
C LYS A 292 -63.99 -18.89 17.01
N ALA A 293 -63.37 -19.86 17.68
CA ALA A 293 -64.08 -20.91 18.40
C ALA A 293 -64.89 -20.36 19.60
N LEU A 294 -64.31 -19.46 20.40
CA LEU A 294 -65.00 -18.81 21.52
C LEU A 294 -66.17 -17.93 21.06
N ALA A 295 -65.97 -17.13 20.02
CA ALA A 295 -67.04 -16.32 19.41
C ALA A 295 -68.20 -17.19 18.90
N THR A 296 -67.88 -18.33 18.26
CA THR A 296 -68.90 -19.29 17.80
C THR A 296 -69.66 -19.92 18.97
N MET A 297 -68.95 -20.31 20.04
CA MET A 297 -69.58 -20.84 21.26
C MET A 297 -70.51 -19.80 21.93
N ILE A 298 -70.10 -18.54 22.00
CA ILE A 298 -70.93 -17.45 22.54
C ILE A 298 -72.20 -17.29 21.70
N LYS A 299 -72.06 -17.20 20.36
CA LYS A 299 -73.21 -17.09 19.45
C LYS A 299 -74.20 -18.25 19.60
N ASN A 300 -73.71 -19.48 19.75
CA ASN A 300 -74.55 -20.65 19.96
C ASN A 300 -75.31 -20.57 21.30
N LEU A 301 -74.65 -20.12 22.37
CA LEU A 301 -75.28 -19.94 23.68
C LEU A 301 -76.30 -18.79 23.68
N GLU A 302 -76.02 -17.70 22.98
CA GLU A 302 -76.97 -16.58 22.79
C GLU A 302 -78.21 -17.03 22.02
N THR A 303 -78.03 -17.86 20.98
CA THR A 303 -79.15 -18.44 20.23
C THR A 303 -80.00 -19.33 21.14
N HIS A 304 -79.36 -20.21 21.92
CA HIS A 304 -80.06 -21.07 22.87
C HIS A 304 -80.80 -20.28 23.95
N LYS A 305 -80.22 -19.18 24.45
CA LYS A 305 -80.89 -18.27 25.38
C LYS A 305 -82.14 -17.66 24.73
N ALA A 306 -82.04 -17.17 23.50
CA ALA A 306 -83.18 -16.59 22.78
C ALA A 306 -84.30 -17.62 22.55
N ASP A 307 -83.97 -18.87 22.26
CA ASP A 307 -84.96 -19.96 22.13
C ASP A 307 -85.70 -20.21 23.45
N LEU A 308 -84.98 -20.24 24.59
CA LEU A 308 -85.57 -20.40 25.92
C LEU A 308 -86.45 -19.19 26.30
N GLU A 309 -86.03 -17.97 25.99
CA GLU A 309 -86.82 -16.75 26.21
C GLU A 309 -88.11 -16.74 25.37
N TYR A 310 -88.05 -17.23 24.13
CA TYR A 310 -89.23 -17.42 23.30
C TYR A 310 -90.19 -18.47 23.86
N GLU A 311 -89.66 -19.55 24.44
CA GLU A 311 -90.48 -20.58 25.11
C GLU A 311 -91.17 -20.03 26.37
N VAL A 312 -90.49 -19.15 27.13
CA VAL A 312 -91.10 -18.37 28.23
C VAL A 312 -92.25 -17.50 27.71
N GLU A 313 -92.05 -16.77 26.60
CA GLU A 313 -93.09 -15.92 26.01
C GLU A 313 -94.31 -16.74 25.55
N LYS A 314 -94.07 -17.90 24.95
CA LYS A 314 -95.11 -18.84 24.52
C LYS A 314 -95.89 -19.42 25.71
N LEU A 315 -95.20 -19.85 26.77
CA LEU A 315 -95.84 -20.36 27.99
C LEU A 315 -96.69 -19.28 28.68
N ASN A 316 -96.23 -18.03 28.69
CA ASN A 316 -97.01 -16.90 29.21
C ASN A 316 -98.27 -16.62 28.36
N LYS A 317 -98.20 -16.75 27.03
CA LYS A 317 -99.38 -16.67 26.13
C LYS A 317 -100.37 -17.84 26.34
N ASP A 318 -99.86 -19.06 26.55
CA ASP A 318 -100.71 -20.23 26.80
C ASP A 318 -101.37 -20.18 28.20
N LEU A 319 -100.72 -19.55 29.19
CA LEU A 319 -101.29 -19.25 30.52
C LEU A 319 -102.43 -18.22 30.43
N THR A 320 -102.22 -17.13 29.69
CA THR A 320 -103.21 -16.05 29.53
C THR A 320 -104.44 -16.47 28.71
N THR A 321 -104.27 -17.45 27.81
CA THR A 321 -105.37 -18.05 27.02
C THR A 321 -106.04 -19.25 27.72
N GLY A 322 -105.62 -19.60 28.93
CA GLY A 322 -106.26 -20.64 29.77
C GLY A 322 -106.01 -22.09 29.33
N LYS A 323 -105.01 -22.34 28.45
CA LYS A 323 -104.69 -23.67 27.92
C LYS A 323 -103.91 -24.58 28.88
N ILE A 324 -103.36 -24.01 29.95
CA ILE A 324 -102.51 -24.70 30.94
C ILE A 324 -102.83 -24.19 32.34
N SER A 325 -102.66 -25.06 33.35
CA SER A 325 -102.88 -24.70 34.76
C SER A 325 -101.79 -23.75 35.26
N LYS A 326 -102.14 -22.91 36.24
CA LYS A 326 -101.21 -21.95 36.85
C LYS A 326 -100.01 -22.64 37.51
N GLU A 327 -100.24 -23.79 38.14
CA GLU A 327 -99.22 -24.58 38.83
C GLU A 327 -98.22 -25.24 37.86
N ASP A 328 -98.70 -25.75 36.71
CA ASP A 328 -97.84 -26.35 35.69
C ASP A 328 -97.02 -25.31 34.93
N ALA A 329 -97.58 -24.12 34.71
CA ALA A 329 -96.87 -23.01 34.10
C ALA A 329 -95.77 -22.47 35.03
N ASP A 330 -96.06 -22.30 36.32
CA ASP A 330 -95.06 -21.85 37.31
C ASP A 330 -93.89 -22.84 37.43
N ARG A 331 -94.16 -24.16 37.41
CA ARG A 331 -93.11 -25.19 37.44
C ARG A 331 -92.20 -25.12 36.21
N LYS A 332 -92.78 -24.99 35.01
CA LYS A 332 -92.01 -24.91 33.75
C LYS A 332 -91.24 -23.60 33.63
N LEU A 333 -91.85 -22.47 34.02
CA LEU A 333 -91.17 -21.17 34.04
C LEU A 333 -90.00 -21.18 35.01
N SER A 334 -90.14 -21.79 36.19
CA SER A 334 -89.04 -21.92 37.15
C SER A 334 -87.87 -22.74 36.59
N GLN A 335 -88.15 -23.84 35.89
CA GLN A 335 -87.12 -24.65 35.22
C GLN A 335 -86.41 -23.89 34.10
N ILE A 336 -87.16 -23.26 33.19
CA ILE A 336 -86.59 -22.53 32.05
C ILE A 336 -85.78 -21.32 32.54
N ASN A 337 -86.26 -20.59 33.55
CA ASN A 337 -85.50 -19.48 34.13
C ASN A 337 -84.19 -19.92 34.79
N ALA A 338 -84.17 -21.10 35.43
CA ALA A 338 -82.93 -21.67 35.97
C ALA A 338 -81.94 -22.05 34.84
N GLU A 339 -82.43 -22.55 33.71
CA GLU A 339 -81.62 -22.84 32.52
C GLU A 339 -81.11 -21.58 31.82
N ILE A 340 -81.93 -20.52 31.73
CA ILE A 340 -81.51 -19.20 31.24
C ILE A 340 -80.36 -18.67 32.10
N LYS A 341 -80.50 -18.66 33.43
CA LYS A 341 -79.45 -18.20 34.34
C LYS A 341 -78.15 -19.00 34.17
N LYS A 342 -78.25 -20.32 34.05
CA LYS A 342 -77.09 -21.20 33.80
C LYS A 342 -76.44 -20.93 32.44
N THR A 343 -77.22 -20.56 31.43
CA THR A 343 -76.73 -20.22 30.09
C THR A 343 -76.05 -18.85 30.10
N GLU A 344 -76.60 -17.87 30.82
CA GLU A 344 -75.99 -16.55 31.03
C GLU A 344 -74.63 -16.65 31.73
N GLU A 345 -74.52 -17.45 32.80
CA GLU A 345 -73.25 -17.70 33.49
C GLU A 345 -72.18 -18.29 32.54
N LYS A 346 -72.58 -19.19 31.63
CA LYS A 346 -71.69 -19.74 30.60
C LYS A 346 -71.28 -18.69 29.57
N ILE A 347 -72.20 -17.84 29.12
CA ILE A 347 -71.89 -16.74 28.18
C ILE A 347 -70.85 -15.81 28.83
N LEU A 348 -71.04 -15.47 30.11
CA LEU A 348 -70.15 -14.57 30.84
C LEU A 348 -68.74 -15.14 31.03
N ASP A 349 -68.62 -16.44 31.36
CA ASP A 349 -67.33 -17.16 31.37
C ASP A 349 -66.63 -17.15 30.00
N LYS A 350 -67.36 -17.45 28.93
CA LYS A 350 -66.80 -17.48 27.57
C LYS A 350 -66.43 -16.09 27.07
N ALA A 351 -67.21 -15.07 27.38
CA ALA A 351 -66.91 -13.66 27.07
C ALA A 351 -65.66 -13.18 27.82
N GLY A 352 -65.49 -13.56 29.09
CA GLY A 352 -64.27 -13.27 29.85
C GLY A 352 -63.03 -13.94 29.23
N LYS A 353 -63.14 -15.20 28.81
CA LYS A 353 -62.06 -15.93 28.13
C LYS A 353 -61.74 -15.35 26.75
N LEU A 354 -62.75 -14.88 26.01
CA LEU A 354 -62.59 -14.21 24.72
C LEU A 354 -61.77 -12.93 24.88
N LYS A 355 -62.13 -12.07 25.84
CA LYS A 355 -61.43 -10.80 26.11
C LYS A 355 -59.95 -11.00 26.48
N ILE A 356 -59.64 -12.01 27.29
CA ILE A 356 -58.25 -12.36 27.65
C ILE A 356 -57.48 -12.85 26.41
N ALA A 357 -58.10 -13.66 25.56
CA ALA A 357 -57.48 -14.15 24.34
C ALA A 357 -57.26 -13.03 23.31
N GLU A 358 -58.18 -12.06 23.21
CA GLU A 358 -58.05 -10.87 22.35
C GLU A 358 -56.87 -10.00 22.78
N SER A 359 -56.74 -9.73 24.08
CA SER A 359 -55.60 -8.98 24.62
C SER A 359 -54.26 -9.66 24.31
N LYS A 360 -54.18 -10.99 24.48
CA LYS A 360 -52.96 -11.76 24.19
C LYS A 360 -52.61 -11.78 22.71
N LEU A 361 -53.62 -11.86 21.83
CA LEU A 361 -53.42 -11.80 20.39
C LEU A 361 -52.87 -10.43 19.99
N HIS A 362 -53.47 -9.35 20.48
CA HIS A 362 -53.02 -7.98 20.21
C HIS A 362 -51.58 -7.74 20.69
N ASP A 363 -51.22 -8.26 21.88
CA ASP A 363 -49.85 -8.19 22.39
C ASP A 363 -48.83 -8.94 21.51
N ALA A 364 -49.20 -10.12 21.02
CA ALA A 364 -48.37 -10.93 20.13
C ALA A 364 -48.20 -10.27 18.75
N GLU A 365 -49.27 -9.69 18.20
CA GLU A 365 -49.25 -8.94 16.93
C GLU A 365 -48.36 -7.70 17.02
N ARG A 366 -48.47 -6.92 18.10
CA ARG A 366 -47.60 -5.77 18.35
C ARG A 366 -46.12 -6.17 18.44
N ARG A 367 -45.80 -7.21 19.22
CA ARG A 367 -44.41 -7.70 19.32
C ARG A 367 -43.87 -8.20 17.98
N LYS A 368 -44.71 -8.85 17.17
CA LYS A 368 -44.33 -9.29 15.83
C LYS A 368 -44.00 -8.08 14.95
N ALA A 369 -44.86 -7.06 14.91
CA ALA A 369 -44.65 -5.85 14.11
C ALA A 369 -43.36 -5.10 14.52
N GLU A 370 -43.09 -4.98 15.82
CA GLU A 370 -41.85 -4.36 16.33
C GLU A 370 -40.59 -5.13 15.89
N LEU A 371 -40.64 -6.47 15.89
CA LEU A 371 -39.52 -7.30 15.46
C LEU A 371 -39.34 -7.29 13.94
N GLU A 372 -40.43 -7.25 13.17
CA GLU A 372 -40.39 -7.11 11.70
C GLU A 372 -39.77 -5.77 11.30
N ALA A 373 -40.13 -4.68 11.97
CA ALA A 373 -39.52 -3.37 11.74
C ALA A 373 -38.00 -3.37 12.05
N LYS A 374 -37.59 -3.98 13.17
CA LYS A 374 -36.17 -4.12 13.53
C LYS A 374 -35.39 -5.01 12.57
N ALA A 375 -36.01 -6.08 12.06
CA ALA A 375 -35.40 -6.95 11.07
C ALA A 375 -35.20 -6.23 9.72
N HIS A 376 -36.20 -5.44 9.30
CA HIS A 376 -36.10 -4.63 8.08
C HIS A 376 -35.00 -3.57 8.18
N GLU A 377 -34.91 -2.85 9.31
CA GLU A 377 -33.83 -1.87 9.54
C GLU A 377 -32.44 -2.53 9.53
N ALA A 378 -32.31 -3.73 10.10
CA ALA A 378 -31.07 -4.50 10.06
C ALA A 378 -30.73 -4.98 8.63
N GLU A 379 -31.73 -5.35 7.83
CA GLU A 379 -31.57 -5.72 6.41
C GLU A 379 -31.13 -4.54 5.54
N GLU A 380 -31.68 -3.35 5.76
CA GLU A 380 -31.24 -2.13 5.06
C GLU A 380 -29.79 -1.77 5.39
N LYS A 381 -29.41 -1.85 6.67
CA LYS A 381 -28.02 -1.63 7.13
C LYS A 381 -27.06 -2.64 6.49
N ARG A 382 -27.43 -3.92 6.50
CA ARG A 382 -26.70 -5.00 5.83
C ARG A 382 -26.54 -4.76 4.34
N SER A 383 -27.61 -4.39 3.64
CA SER A 383 -27.58 -4.11 2.19
C SER A 383 -26.65 -2.93 1.85
N SER A 384 -26.68 -1.87 2.67
CA SER A 384 -25.78 -0.72 2.55
C SER A 384 -24.31 -1.12 2.77
N GLU A 385 -24.03 -1.93 3.79
CA GLU A 385 -22.68 -2.46 4.06
C GLU A 385 -22.22 -3.44 2.98
N GLU A 386 -23.10 -4.31 2.46
CA GLU A 386 -22.82 -5.19 1.33
C GLU A 386 -22.51 -4.41 0.05
N GLN A 387 -23.23 -3.31 -0.23
CA GLN A 387 -22.89 -2.43 -1.36
C GLN A 387 -21.55 -1.74 -1.16
N LYS A 388 -21.25 -1.24 0.04
CA LYS A 388 -19.93 -0.66 0.35
C LYS A 388 -18.83 -1.70 0.21
N THR A 389 -19.05 -2.91 0.70
CA THR A 389 -18.10 -4.01 0.63
C THR A 389 -17.95 -4.51 -0.81
N ALA A 390 -19.01 -4.59 -1.61
CA ALA A 390 -18.95 -4.96 -3.02
C ALA A 390 -18.24 -3.89 -3.85
N LEU A 391 -18.49 -2.61 -3.60
CA LEU A 391 -17.76 -1.50 -4.24
C LEU A 391 -16.29 -1.47 -3.79
N ALA A 392 -16.02 -1.81 -2.53
CA ALA A 392 -14.67 -1.99 -2.01
C ALA A 392 -14.00 -3.18 -2.70
N ILE A 393 -14.66 -4.33 -2.81
CA ILE A 393 -14.19 -5.55 -3.50
C ILE A 393 -13.97 -5.29 -4.98
N GLU A 394 -14.81 -4.54 -5.68
CA GLU A 394 -14.57 -4.21 -7.09
C GLU A 394 -13.33 -3.30 -7.25
N LYS A 395 -13.13 -2.37 -6.30
CA LYS A 395 -11.95 -1.51 -6.24
C LYS A 395 -10.70 -2.23 -5.71
N THR A 396 -10.85 -3.21 -4.83
CA THR A 396 -9.77 -3.99 -4.25
C THR A 396 -9.40 -5.13 -5.17
N ALA A 397 -10.31 -5.90 -5.79
CA ALA A 397 -10.00 -6.96 -6.75
C ALA A 397 -9.05 -6.49 -7.87
N ARG A 398 -9.28 -5.29 -8.43
CA ARG A 398 -8.33 -4.66 -9.39
C ARG A 398 -6.94 -4.34 -8.80
N ALA A 399 -6.86 -4.19 -7.47
CA ALA A 399 -5.64 -3.99 -6.70
C ALA A 399 -5.14 -5.28 -6.00
N GLU A 400 -5.96 -6.32 -5.85
CA GLU A 400 -5.75 -7.57 -5.12
C GLU A 400 -5.04 -8.55 -6.00
N ASP A 401 -5.34 -8.60 -7.30
CA ASP A 401 -4.53 -9.33 -8.28
C ASP A 401 -3.09 -8.77 -8.27
N ARG A 402 -2.96 -7.44 -8.23
CA ARG A 402 -1.66 -6.76 -8.12
C ARG A 402 -1.00 -6.97 -6.76
N TYR A 403 -1.76 -7.02 -5.67
CA TYR A 403 -1.24 -7.18 -4.32
C TYR A 403 -0.89 -8.63 -3.99
N GLN A 404 -1.65 -9.61 -4.49
CA GLN A 404 -1.37 -11.04 -4.45
C GLN A 404 -0.11 -11.34 -5.27
N GLU A 405 0.03 -10.77 -6.47
CA GLU A 405 1.29 -10.83 -7.23
C GLU A 405 2.47 -10.22 -6.47
N ILE A 406 2.31 -9.01 -5.91
CA ILE A 406 3.38 -8.33 -5.16
C ILE A 406 3.72 -9.09 -3.87
N ARG A 407 2.72 -9.69 -3.19
CA ARG A 407 2.89 -10.47 -1.97
C ARG A 407 3.52 -11.83 -2.24
N ALA A 408 3.15 -12.51 -3.32
CA ALA A 408 3.77 -13.76 -3.77
C ALA A 408 5.23 -13.50 -4.16
N LYS A 409 5.49 -12.47 -4.98
CA LYS A 409 6.84 -12.02 -5.36
C LYS A 409 7.65 -11.61 -4.12
N TYR A 410 7.06 -10.88 -3.17
CA TYR A 410 7.75 -10.50 -1.94
C TYR A 410 8.05 -11.70 -1.03
N LYS A 411 7.14 -12.68 -0.92
CA LYS A 411 7.37 -13.90 -0.12
C LYS A 411 8.50 -14.77 -0.70
N GLU A 412 8.66 -14.74 -2.02
CA GLU A 412 9.75 -15.40 -2.76
C GLU A 412 11.09 -14.63 -2.66
N VAL A 413 11.03 -13.29 -2.69
CA VAL A 413 12.21 -12.40 -2.74
C VAL A 413 12.74 -12.02 -1.36
N ALA A 414 11.88 -11.91 -0.35
CA ALA A 414 12.24 -11.48 0.99
C ALA A 414 13.36 -12.31 1.64
N PRO A 415 13.43 -13.65 1.49
CA PRO A 415 14.57 -14.41 1.99
C PRO A 415 15.89 -14.02 1.31
N ALA A 416 15.88 -13.85 -0.01
CA ALA A 416 17.07 -13.51 -0.79
C ALA A 416 17.54 -12.06 -0.55
N VAL A 417 16.62 -11.10 -0.47
CA VAL A 417 16.93 -9.70 -0.13
C VAL A 417 17.42 -9.58 1.30
N ASN A 418 16.82 -10.30 2.25
CA ASN A 418 17.33 -10.33 3.62
C ASN A 418 18.75 -10.91 3.68
N VAL A 419 19.02 -12.01 2.99
CA VAL A 419 20.37 -12.61 2.91
C VAL A 419 21.36 -11.65 2.25
N GLN A 420 20.96 -10.97 1.17
CA GLN A 420 21.84 -10.06 0.46
C GLN A 420 22.11 -8.76 1.23
N VAL A 421 21.12 -8.20 1.90
CA VAL A 421 21.30 -7.03 2.78
C VAL A 421 22.14 -7.41 3.99
N ILE A 422 21.96 -8.61 4.55
CA ILE A 422 22.84 -9.15 5.60
C ILE A 422 24.28 -9.24 5.08
N HIS A 423 24.50 -9.79 3.88
CA HIS A 423 25.83 -9.94 3.30
C HIS A 423 26.50 -8.59 2.97
N GLU A 424 25.73 -7.61 2.49
CA GLU A 424 26.22 -6.25 2.26
C GLU A 424 26.59 -5.55 3.58
N MET A 425 25.82 -5.80 4.65
CA MET A 425 26.13 -5.30 5.99
C MET A 425 27.33 -6.01 6.62
N GLU A 426 27.50 -7.32 6.39
CA GLU A 426 28.70 -8.08 6.76
C GLU A 426 29.93 -7.48 6.07
N THR A 427 29.86 -7.29 4.75
CA THR A 427 30.93 -6.69 3.95
C THR A 427 31.28 -5.29 4.44
N LEU A 428 30.27 -4.46 4.71
CA LEU A 428 30.46 -3.13 5.30
C LEU A 428 31.10 -3.19 6.69
N GLY A 429 30.70 -4.16 7.52
CA GLY A 429 31.25 -4.41 8.85
C GLY A 429 32.72 -4.79 8.79
N TYR A 430 33.09 -5.75 7.94
CA TYR A 430 34.48 -6.16 7.72
C TYR A 430 35.34 -5.02 7.14
N HIS A 431 34.82 -4.24 6.20
CA HIS A 431 35.52 -3.06 5.68
C HIS A 431 35.73 -2.00 6.77
N SER A 432 34.72 -1.75 7.60
CA SER A 432 34.81 -0.79 8.69
C SER A 432 35.80 -1.25 9.76
N ALA A 433 35.82 -2.54 10.10
CA ALA A 433 36.79 -3.14 11.01
C ALA A 433 38.23 -3.08 10.45
N ALA A 434 38.42 -3.40 9.16
CA ALA A 434 39.71 -3.32 8.50
C ALA A 434 40.24 -1.87 8.43
N PHE A 435 39.36 -0.90 8.21
CA PHE A 435 39.72 0.53 8.22
C PHE A 435 40.06 1.03 9.62
N ASP A 436 39.29 0.64 10.65
CA ASP A 436 39.62 0.92 12.06
C ASP A 436 40.97 0.29 12.44
N MET A 437 41.24 -0.94 11.99
CA MET A 437 42.51 -1.64 12.21
C MET A 437 43.68 -0.93 11.55
N LYS A 438 43.54 -0.51 10.30
CA LYS A 438 44.57 0.27 9.60
C LYS A 438 44.87 1.58 10.33
N ASN A 439 43.86 2.28 10.80
CA ASN A 439 44.02 3.52 11.54
C ASN A 439 44.69 3.30 12.91
N ARG A 440 44.27 2.27 13.67
CA ARG A 440 44.90 1.91 14.96
C ARG A 440 46.34 1.43 14.78
N LEU A 441 46.62 0.62 13.76
CA LEU A 441 47.97 0.16 13.44
C LEU A 441 48.87 1.33 13.03
N SER A 442 48.34 2.32 12.29
CA SER A 442 49.10 3.53 11.97
C SER A 442 49.48 4.34 13.22
N LYS A 443 48.57 4.45 14.20
CA LYS A 443 48.84 5.09 15.49
C LYS A 443 49.84 4.30 16.33
N TYR A 444 49.70 2.97 16.36
CA TYR A 444 50.62 2.07 17.05
C TYR A 444 52.03 2.14 16.45
N ASN A 445 52.16 2.11 15.12
CA ASN A 445 53.46 2.24 14.45
C ASN A 445 54.10 3.60 14.71
N ALA A 446 53.34 4.70 14.63
CA ALA A 446 53.83 6.03 14.96
C ALA A 446 54.33 6.13 16.41
N LEU A 447 53.67 5.44 17.35
CA LEU A 447 54.11 5.36 18.75
C LEU A 447 55.37 4.49 18.88
N LYS A 448 55.42 3.33 18.22
CA LYS A 448 56.55 2.38 18.25
C LYS A 448 57.84 2.99 17.69
N ASP A 449 57.72 3.79 16.63
CA ASP A 449 58.84 4.49 16.00
C ASP A 449 59.47 5.54 16.92
N SER A 450 58.70 6.07 17.89
CA SER A 450 59.15 7.08 18.85
C SER A 450 59.84 6.53 20.11
N LEU A 451 59.92 5.20 20.27
CA LEU A 451 60.35 4.53 21.52
C LEU A 451 61.70 3.80 21.39
N SER A 452 62.42 3.66 22.51
CA SER A 452 63.69 2.91 22.61
C SER A 452 63.49 1.38 22.55
N PHE A 453 64.58 0.61 22.36
CA PHE A 453 64.51 -0.85 22.20
C PHE A 453 63.81 -1.57 23.38
N GLU A 454 64.15 -1.23 24.62
CA GLU A 454 63.53 -1.82 25.83
C GLU A 454 62.07 -1.39 26.03
N GLN A 455 61.71 -0.17 25.58
CA GLN A 455 60.33 0.32 25.64
C GLN A 455 59.43 -0.36 24.60
N ARG A 456 59.98 -0.75 23.45
CA ARG A 456 59.25 -1.50 22.41
C ARG A 456 58.85 -2.89 22.89
N GLU A 457 59.70 -3.56 23.64
CA GLU A 457 59.42 -4.89 24.20
C GLU A 457 58.35 -4.85 25.29
N PHE A 458 58.31 -3.79 26.10
CA PHE A 458 57.24 -3.54 27.07
C PHE A 458 55.91 -3.18 26.38
N LEU A 459 55.95 -2.36 25.33
CA LEU A 459 54.77 -1.95 24.57
C LEU A 459 54.07 -3.15 23.91
N ASP A 460 54.83 -4.13 23.43
CA ASP A 460 54.30 -5.36 22.81
C ASP A 460 53.49 -6.23 23.80
N LYS A 461 53.70 -6.07 25.12
CA LYS A 461 52.87 -6.70 26.18
C LYS A 461 51.63 -5.90 26.59
N MET A 462 51.54 -4.61 26.25
CA MET A 462 50.42 -3.71 26.60
C MET A 462 49.39 -3.51 25.48
N VAL A 463 49.54 -4.21 24.35
CA VAL A 463 48.73 -4.02 23.13
C VAL A 463 47.23 -4.26 23.33
N ASP A 464 46.81 -4.95 24.40
CA ASP A 464 45.40 -5.21 24.72
C ASP A 464 44.58 -3.91 24.88
N ASP A 465 45.12 -2.87 25.54
CA ASP A 465 44.42 -1.58 25.75
C ASP A 465 44.19 -0.79 24.44
N ILE A 466 45.00 -1.05 23.40
CA ILE A 466 44.88 -0.37 22.10
C ILE A 466 43.69 -0.90 21.31
N PHE A 467 43.28 -2.15 21.54
CA PHE A 467 42.17 -2.79 20.85
C PHE A 467 40.89 -2.86 21.70
N ASP A 468 40.98 -2.57 22.99
CA ASP A 468 39.82 -2.53 23.88
C ASP A 468 38.76 -1.51 23.40
N GLY A 469 37.49 -1.92 23.44
CA GLY A 469 36.34 -1.16 22.92
C GLY A 469 36.35 -0.86 21.40
N SER A 470 37.24 -1.48 20.61
CA SER A 470 37.32 -1.29 19.16
C SER A 470 36.19 -1.95 18.37
N VAL A 471 35.96 -1.44 17.15
CA VAL A 471 35.02 -2.08 16.22
C VAL A 471 35.49 -3.50 15.88
N ILE A 472 36.80 -3.75 15.90
CA ILE A 472 37.42 -5.05 15.66
C ILE A 472 37.03 -6.06 16.74
N VAL A 473 37.13 -5.69 18.02
CA VAL A 473 36.75 -6.57 19.15
C VAL A 473 35.25 -6.84 19.14
N SER A 474 34.43 -5.80 18.95
CA SER A 474 32.97 -5.97 18.84
C SER A 474 32.55 -6.86 17.66
N MET A 475 33.26 -6.79 16.53
CA MET A 475 33.06 -7.71 15.39
C MET A 475 33.54 -9.12 15.69
N ALA A 476 34.71 -9.28 16.32
CA ALA A 476 35.23 -10.60 16.69
C ALA A 476 34.30 -11.34 17.65
N GLU A 477 33.65 -10.62 18.57
CA GLU A 477 32.76 -11.21 19.58
C GLU A 477 31.32 -11.39 19.09
N ASN A 478 30.80 -10.47 18.26
CA ASN A 478 29.36 -10.38 17.98
C ASN A 478 29.01 -10.05 16.51
N ALA A 479 29.90 -10.30 15.54
CA ALA A 479 29.72 -9.93 14.12
C ALA A 479 28.34 -10.31 13.55
N ALA A 480 27.93 -11.57 13.71
CA ALA A 480 26.69 -12.07 13.13
C ALA A 480 25.45 -11.33 13.68
N SER A 481 25.41 -11.07 14.99
CA SER A 481 24.32 -10.37 15.65
C SER A 481 24.28 -8.89 15.25
N ILE A 482 25.44 -8.22 15.21
CA ILE A 482 25.55 -6.81 14.82
C ILE A 482 25.10 -6.62 13.36
N CYS A 483 25.54 -7.48 12.44
CA CYS A 483 25.15 -7.41 11.04
C CYS A 483 23.66 -7.67 10.85
N SER A 484 23.10 -8.63 11.60
CA SER A 484 21.66 -8.94 11.57
C SER A 484 20.79 -7.80 12.11
N ILE A 485 21.24 -7.12 13.17
CA ILE A 485 20.55 -5.94 13.72
C ILE A 485 20.66 -4.77 12.73
N ALA A 486 21.84 -4.51 12.17
CA ALA A 486 22.06 -3.44 11.19
C ALA A 486 21.19 -3.63 9.93
N ALA A 487 21.11 -4.86 9.42
CA ALA A 487 20.23 -5.24 8.32
C ALA A 487 18.76 -5.02 8.68
N SER A 488 18.33 -5.47 9.87
CA SER A 488 16.95 -5.28 10.35
C SER A 488 16.59 -3.80 10.51
N LEU A 489 17.52 -2.95 10.98
CA LEU A 489 17.33 -1.50 11.09
C LEU A 489 17.23 -0.82 9.73
N TYR A 490 18.03 -1.26 8.75
CA TYR A 490 18.03 -0.74 7.39
C TYR A 490 16.73 -1.10 6.64
N LEU A 491 16.22 -2.31 6.86
CA LEU A 491 14.95 -2.79 6.32
C LEU A 491 13.72 -2.23 7.06
N GLY A 492 13.92 -1.55 8.19
CA GLY A 492 12.84 -0.97 9.00
C GLY A 492 12.13 -1.96 9.93
N TYR A 493 12.67 -3.16 10.13
CA TYR A 493 12.17 -4.16 11.08
C TYR A 493 12.64 -3.86 12.50
N LEU A 494 12.17 -2.75 13.07
CA LEU A 494 12.66 -2.23 14.36
C LEU A 494 12.43 -3.21 15.52
N ASP A 495 11.29 -3.91 15.52
CA ASP A 495 10.98 -4.92 16.54
C ASP A 495 11.89 -6.14 16.41
N ASN A 496 12.21 -6.56 15.18
CA ASN A 496 13.13 -7.66 14.93
C ASN A 496 14.56 -7.29 15.35
N ALA A 497 15.02 -6.08 15.00
CA ALA A 497 16.31 -5.55 15.42
C ALA A 497 16.44 -5.50 16.94
N THR A 498 15.40 -5.03 17.63
CA THR A 498 15.34 -4.95 19.10
C THR A 498 15.34 -6.34 19.73
N ARG A 499 14.58 -7.29 19.17
CA ARG A 499 14.54 -8.68 19.63
C ARG A 499 15.91 -9.37 19.51
N ILE A 500 16.57 -9.25 18.36
CA ILE A 500 17.90 -9.84 18.14
C ILE A 500 18.89 -9.24 19.14
N SER A 501 18.91 -7.90 19.27
CA SER A 501 19.75 -7.20 20.23
C SER A 501 19.57 -7.71 21.66
N GLN A 502 18.32 -7.88 22.13
CA GLN A 502 18.04 -8.37 23.48
C GLN A 502 18.45 -9.83 23.67
N SER A 503 18.23 -10.68 22.65
CA SER A 503 18.59 -12.10 22.70
C SER A 503 20.10 -12.35 22.65
N SER A 504 20.88 -11.39 22.14
CA SER A 504 22.33 -11.48 22.02
C SER A 504 23.08 -10.68 23.10
N GLY A 505 22.42 -10.37 24.22
CA GLY A 505 23.06 -9.72 25.38
C GLY A 505 23.19 -8.18 25.30
N GLY A 506 22.64 -7.56 24.26
CA GLY A 506 22.54 -6.10 24.11
C GLY A 506 21.34 -5.49 24.85
N GLY A 507 21.27 -4.16 24.90
CA GLY A 507 20.23 -3.41 25.60
C GLY A 507 19.72 -2.20 24.82
N GLY A 508 18.48 -2.29 24.32
CA GLY A 508 17.72 -1.15 23.80
C GLY A 508 17.24 -1.30 22.36
N GLY A 509 16.30 -0.43 21.96
CA GLY A 509 15.84 -0.25 20.59
C GLY A 509 16.38 1.05 19.97
N PRO A 510 16.19 1.28 18.67
CA PRO A 510 16.73 2.45 17.97
C PRO A 510 16.04 3.79 18.34
N GLY A 511 14.94 3.76 19.11
CA GLY A 511 14.11 4.92 19.45
C GLY A 511 12.94 5.12 18.49
N THR A 512 12.07 6.10 18.77
CA THR A 512 10.94 6.47 17.91
C THR A 512 11.42 7.26 16.69
N GLY A 513 10.78 7.07 15.52
CA GLY A 513 11.13 7.79 14.29
C GLY A 513 12.40 7.29 13.59
N TRP A 514 12.85 6.06 13.84
CA TRP A 514 14.01 5.48 13.16
C TRP A 514 13.70 5.15 11.69
N GLY A 515 14.46 5.76 10.77
CA GLY A 515 14.37 5.55 9.33
C GLY A 515 15.41 6.38 8.59
N LYS A 516 15.55 6.16 7.27
CA LYS A 516 16.44 6.94 6.40
C LYS A 516 15.97 8.39 6.34
N ARG A 517 16.90 9.35 6.38
CA ARG A 517 16.60 10.78 6.25
C ARG A 517 16.61 11.20 4.78
N ASP A 518 15.86 12.25 4.45
CA ASP A 518 15.71 12.74 3.07
C ASP A 518 17.04 13.23 2.45
N ASP A 519 18.00 13.65 3.27
CA ASP A 519 19.33 14.14 2.88
C ASP A 519 20.44 13.08 2.99
N GLU A 520 20.10 11.86 3.38
CA GLU A 520 21.06 10.79 3.67
C GLU A 520 21.13 9.78 2.51
N ASP A 521 22.32 9.63 1.92
CA ASP A 521 22.55 8.60 0.91
C ASP A 521 22.47 7.18 1.51
N ASP A 522 22.37 6.18 0.63
CA ASP A 522 22.15 4.81 1.07
C ASP A 522 23.32 4.22 1.86
N PHE A 523 24.55 4.59 1.50
CA PHE A 523 25.74 4.13 2.21
C PHE A 523 25.89 4.81 3.57
N ALA A 524 25.54 6.09 3.67
CA ALA A 524 25.46 6.84 4.93
C ALA A 524 24.39 6.24 5.85
N PHE A 525 23.22 5.89 5.32
CA PHE A 525 22.17 5.25 6.10
C PHE A 525 22.59 3.85 6.59
N ARG A 526 23.21 3.03 5.74
CA ARG A 526 23.77 1.73 6.13
C ARG A 526 24.81 1.87 7.23
N ARG A 527 25.73 2.83 7.11
CA ARG A 527 26.70 3.16 8.17
C ARG A 527 26.03 3.58 9.47
N ARG A 528 24.93 4.35 9.40
CA ARG A 528 24.16 4.75 10.57
C ARG A 528 23.40 3.58 11.22
N CYS A 529 22.84 2.67 10.42
CA CYS A 529 22.25 1.42 10.91
C CYS A 529 23.30 0.54 11.59
N PHE A 530 24.50 0.44 11.01
CA PHE A 530 25.60 -0.32 11.61
C PHE A 530 26.09 0.29 12.93
N GLY A 531 26.28 1.61 12.97
CA GLY A 531 26.64 2.32 14.20
C GLY A 531 25.57 2.19 15.29
N MET A 532 24.29 2.15 14.91
CA MET A 532 23.21 1.90 15.85
C MET A 532 23.16 0.44 16.32
N ALA A 533 23.39 -0.53 15.44
CA ALA A 533 23.48 -1.94 15.82
C ALA A 533 24.59 -2.19 16.85
N MET A 534 25.76 -1.57 16.66
CA MET A 534 26.86 -1.59 17.63
C MET A 534 26.47 -0.98 18.97
N LYS A 535 25.66 0.09 18.96
CA LYS A 535 25.16 0.74 20.17
C LYS A 535 24.12 -0.14 20.89
N MET A 536 23.23 -0.76 20.14
CA MET A 536 22.18 -1.66 20.65
C MET A 536 22.80 -2.93 21.28
N MET A 537 23.93 -3.41 20.74
CA MET A 537 24.68 -4.56 21.29
C MET A 537 25.47 -4.27 22.57
N ARG A 538 25.52 -3.02 23.05
CA ARG A 538 26.11 -2.72 24.36
C ARG A 538 25.19 -3.20 25.48
N PRO A 539 25.71 -3.76 26.58
CA PRO A 539 24.90 -4.13 27.73
C PRO A 539 24.12 -2.91 28.25
N GLY A 540 22.80 -3.05 28.37
CA GLY A 540 22.00 -2.02 29.03
C GLY A 540 22.47 -1.84 30.47
N HIS A 541 22.60 -0.60 30.94
CA HIS A 541 22.84 -0.33 32.37
C HIS A 541 21.74 -1.03 33.16
N GLN A 542 22.07 -2.16 33.80
CA GLN A 542 21.24 -2.70 34.86
C GLN A 542 21.12 -1.59 35.90
N GLN A 543 19.95 -0.98 36.01
CA GLN A 543 19.58 -0.23 37.20
C GLN A 543 19.91 -1.16 38.38
N ARG A 544 20.94 -0.81 39.16
CA ARG A 544 21.17 -1.34 40.49
C ARG A 544 19.83 -1.24 41.22
N ARG A 545 19.11 -2.36 41.33
CA ARG A 545 18.04 -2.51 42.31
C ARG A 545 18.74 -2.30 43.66
N LYS A 546 18.53 -1.11 44.25
CA LYS A 546 18.86 -0.86 45.65
C LYS A 546 18.16 -1.96 46.44
N ARG A 547 18.95 -2.83 47.07
CA ARG A 547 18.49 -3.70 48.15
C ARG A 547 18.28 -2.87 49.40
#